data_AF-A0A7Z0WXY4-F1
#
_entry.id   AF-A0A7Z0WXY4-F1
#
_cell.length_a   1.000
_cell.length_b   1.000
_cell.length_c   1.000
_cell.angle_alpha   90.00
_cell.angle_beta   90.00
_cell.angle_gamma   90.00
#
_symmetry.space_group_name_H-M   'P 1'
#
loop_
_entity.id
_entity.type
_entity.pdbx_description
1 polymer ?
#
loop_
_entity_poly.entity_id
_entity_poly.type
_entity_poly.pdbx_seq_one_letter_code
_entity_poly.pdbx_strand_id
1 'polypeptide(L)'
;MKLSNKLILGLTVSSLAGKFLEKLLIQDNVSPNITASFNQEADIPDIDASSYIHHFASVIGSVVIGRNVFIGPFSSIRGDTGLKIYIGHDCNIQDGVVLHGLKNYEYNSPVTEQSVFKDRESYSIYIGEKVSLAPQCQIHGPVRIDNNVFVGMQSLVFDAYIQENTVIEPGATVIGVTIPPKRFVSAGRVISNQEDANRLPEISDSYPYHDLNSKMTAVNLELAKGYKKEARKWKL
;
A
#
# COMPACT_ATOMS: atom_id res chain seq x y z
N MET A 1 26.05 47.41 34.01
CA MET A 1 25.73 45.99 34.26
C MET A 1 25.27 45.36 32.96
N LYS A 2 25.92 44.26 32.56
CA LYS A 2 25.65 43.45 31.35
C LYS A 2 24.35 42.64 31.49
N LEU A 3 23.60 42.45 30.40
CA LEU A 3 23.02 41.19 29.89
C LEU A 3 22.23 41.54 28.60
N SER A 4 22.81 41.44 27.40
CA SER A 4 23.00 40.22 26.59
C SER A 4 21.78 39.82 25.73
N ASN A 5 21.78 40.34 24.50
CA ASN A 5 21.22 39.77 23.26
C ASN A 5 21.42 38.26 23.10
N LYS A 6 20.57 37.41 23.69
CA LYS A 6 20.63 35.94 23.49
C LYS A 6 19.27 35.24 23.47
N LEU A 7 18.30 35.76 22.73
CA LEU A 7 17.06 35.00 22.48
C LEU A 7 16.57 35.04 21.03
N ILE A 8 17.50 35.14 20.07
CA ILE A 8 17.25 34.90 18.64
C ILE A 8 18.38 34.04 18.10
N LEU A 9 18.50 32.80 18.60
CA LEU A 9 19.42 31.80 18.02
C LEU A 9 18.92 30.37 18.34
N GLY A 10 17.63 30.13 18.12
CA GLY A 10 16.97 28.86 18.51
C GLY A 10 16.24 28.11 17.40
N LEU A 11 16.25 28.58 16.15
CA LEU A 11 15.32 28.04 15.12
C LEU A 11 15.94 27.69 13.75
N THR A 12 17.26 27.64 13.61
CA THR A 12 17.91 27.35 12.31
C THR A 12 19.04 26.33 12.37
N VAL A 13 18.90 25.29 13.19
CA VAL A 13 19.80 24.11 13.15
C VAL A 13 19.04 22.79 12.90
N SER A 14 17.70 22.77 12.93
CA SER A 14 16.94 21.53 12.72
C SER A 14 16.80 21.09 11.26
N SER A 15 16.96 21.99 10.27
CA SER A 15 16.70 21.62 8.87
C SER A 15 17.86 20.87 8.21
N LEU A 16 19.12 21.17 8.56
CA LEU A 16 20.27 20.50 7.95
C LEU A 16 20.52 19.13 8.60
N ALA A 17 20.46 19.05 9.92
CA ALA A 17 20.60 17.78 10.65
C ALA A 17 19.41 16.84 10.39
N GLY A 18 18.19 17.39 10.32
CA GLY A 18 16.99 16.64 9.94
C GLY A 18 17.07 16.09 8.51
N LYS A 19 17.40 16.95 7.53
CA LYS A 19 17.58 16.51 6.14
C LYS A 19 18.74 15.54 5.95
N PHE A 20 19.81 15.66 6.74
CA PHE A 20 20.92 14.72 6.71
C PHE A 20 20.56 13.38 7.34
N LEU A 21 19.77 13.36 8.43
CA LEU A 21 19.23 12.13 9.01
C LEU A 21 18.23 11.45 8.07
N GLU A 22 17.32 12.20 7.45
CA GLU A 22 16.39 11.69 6.44
C GLU A 22 17.15 11.03 5.29
N LYS A 23 18.19 11.71 4.77
CA LYS A 23 19.05 11.16 3.72
C LYS A 23 19.85 9.92 4.15
N LEU A 24 20.07 9.72 5.45
CA LEU A 24 20.71 8.53 6.02
C LEU A 24 19.71 7.37 6.25
N LEU A 25 18.41 7.68 6.30
CA LEU A 25 17.30 6.74 6.56
C LEU A 25 16.62 6.26 5.27
N ILE A 26 16.79 7.01 4.19
CA ILE A 26 16.34 6.64 2.84
C ILE A 26 17.23 5.48 2.37
N GLN A 27 16.68 4.26 2.42
CA GLN A 27 17.25 3.12 1.72
C GLN A 27 17.29 3.43 0.22
N ASP A 28 18.28 2.96 -0.54
CA ASP A 28 18.42 3.25 -1.99
C ASP A 28 17.14 2.95 -2.79
N ASN A 29 16.29 2.08 -2.27
CA ASN A 29 15.08 1.56 -2.88
C ASN A 29 13.78 2.15 -2.29
N VAL A 30 13.89 3.12 -1.38
CA VAL A 30 12.81 3.98 -0.89
C VAL A 30 13.15 5.41 -1.30
N SER A 31 12.26 6.17 -1.93
CA SER A 31 12.62 7.52 -2.39
C SER A 31 11.44 8.48 -2.43
N PRO A 32 11.68 9.80 -2.39
CA PRO A 32 10.63 10.77 -2.64
C PRO A 32 10.08 10.65 -4.07
N ASN A 33 8.83 11.08 -4.27
CA ASN A 33 8.36 11.39 -5.62
C ASN A 33 8.94 12.73 -6.10
N ILE A 34 8.48 13.20 -7.25
CA ILE A 34 8.86 14.49 -7.82
C ILE A 34 7.75 15.51 -7.64
N THR A 35 8.12 16.79 -7.73
CA THR A 35 7.15 17.86 -7.92
C THR A 35 6.56 17.80 -9.33
N ALA A 36 5.25 18.02 -9.45
CA ALA A 36 4.50 18.09 -10.69
C ALA A 36 3.41 19.16 -10.60
N SER A 37 2.71 19.45 -11.71
CA SER A 37 1.59 20.42 -11.71
C SER A 37 0.45 20.05 -10.74
N PHE A 38 0.33 18.77 -10.42
CA PHE A 38 -0.66 18.20 -9.48
C PHE A 38 -0.06 17.78 -8.14
N ASN A 39 1.25 17.96 -7.93
CA ASN A 39 1.94 17.70 -6.66
C ASN A 39 3.02 18.76 -6.41
N GLN A 40 2.73 19.80 -5.63
CA GLN A 40 3.61 20.97 -5.51
C GLN A 40 4.83 20.72 -4.64
N GLU A 41 4.80 19.69 -3.80
CA GLU A 41 5.89 19.30 -2.91
C GLU A 41 6.20 17.82 -3.11
N ALA A 42 7.46 17.42 -2.91
CA ALA A 42 7.83 16.02 -2.99
C ALA A 42 7.44 15.30 -1.68
N ASP A 43 6.68 14.22 -1.78
CA ASP A 43 6.33 13.34 -0.66
C ASP A 43 7.39 12.26 -0.47
N ILE A 44 7.69 11.94 0.78
CA ILE A 44 8.57 10.83 1.16
C ILE A 44 7.69 9.74 1.80
N PRO A 45 7.92 8.44 1.50
CA PRO A 45 7.19 7.36 2.14
C PRO A 45 7.30 7.39 3.68
N ASP A 46 6.17 7.25 4.37
CA ASP A 46 6.11 7.05 5.82
C ASP A 46 5.96 5.55 6.12
N ILE A 47 6.98 4.96 6.74
CA ILE A 47 7.10 3.51 6.91
C ILE A 47 7.27 3.20 8.38
N ASP A 48 6.34 2.43 8.94
CA ASP A 48 6.48 1.96 10.31
C ASP A 48 7.75 1.12 10.47
N ALA A 49 8.51 1.42 11.52
CA ALA A 49 9.79 0.79 11.78
C ALA A 49 9.70 -0.73 11.84
N SER A 50 8.58 -1.34 12.23
CA SER A 50 8.37 -2.80 12.32
C SER A 50 8.31 -3.53 10.98
N SER A 51 8.03 -2.82 9.90
CA SER A 51 7.87 -3.38 8.55
C SER A 51 9.21 -3.69 7.88
N TYR A 52 9.17 -4.58 6.90
CA TYR A 52 10.33 -5.00 6.12
C TYR A 52 10.10 -4.71 4.63
N ILE A 53 11.06 -4.02 4.03
CA ILE A 53 11.12 -3.76 2.60
C ILE A 53 12.33 -4.50 2.05
N HIS A 54 12.09 -5.42 1.11
CA HIS A 54 13.18 -6.10 0.43
C HIS A 54 14.00 -5.12 -0.42
N HIS A 55 15.33 -5.25 -0.45
CA HIS A 55 16.23 -4.31 -1.15
C HIS A 55 16.01 -4.22 -2.67
N PHE A 56 15.38 -5.23 -3.27
CA PHE A 56 14.94 -5.21 -4.69
C PHE A 56 13.51 -4.71 -4.90
N ALA A 57 12.77 -4.37 -3.85
CA ALA A 57 11.49 -3.67 -3.98
C ALA A 57 11.72 -2.18 -4.22
N SER A 58 10.75 -1.44 -4.76
CA SER A 58 10.82 0.01 -4.89
C SER A 58 9.60 0.66 -4.25
N VAL A 59 9.81 1.62 -3.35
CA VAL A 59 8.75 2.40 -2.70
C VAL A 59 9.00 3.89 -2.92
N ILE A 60 8.10 4.55 -3.66
CA ILE A 60 8.32 5.92 -4.13
C ILE A 60 7.13 6.81 -3.76
N GLY A 61 7.40 7.96 -3.15
CA GLY A 61 6.42 9.05 -3.06
C GLY A 61 5.42 8.98 -1.93
N SER A 62 4.19 9.40 -2.23
CA SER A 62 3.07 9.55 -1.29
C SER A 62 2.51 8.19 -0.89
N VAL A 63 3.25 7.51 0.01
CA VAL A 63 2.98 6.15 0.46
C VAL A 63 3.07 6.08 1.98
N VAL A 64 2.09 5.44 2.62
CA VAL A 64 2.09 5.13 4.04
C VAL A 64 2.03 3.62 4.23
N ILE A 65 2.97 3.07 5.01
CA ILE A 65 3.07 1.64 5.32
C ILE A 65 2.96 1.44 6.83
N GLY A 66 1.91 0.77 7.26
CA GLY A 66 1.66 0.44 8.66
C GLY A 66 2.63 -0.62 9.23
N ARG A 67 2.37 -1.03 10.48
CA ARG A 67 3.15 -2.04 11.21
C ARG A 67 3.16 -3.42 10.55
N ASN A 68 4.27 -4.13 10.75
CA ASN A 68 4.46 -5.54 10.43
C ASN A 68 4.18 -5.91 8.96
N VAL A 69 4.35 -4.97 8.04
CA VAL A 69 4.13 -5.22 6.63
C VAL A 69 5.37 -5.88 6.03
N PHE A 70 5.16 -6.92 5.24
CA PHE A 70 6.18 -7.54 4.40
C PHE A 70 6.07 -7.00 2.97
N ILE A 71 7.17 -6.48 2.42
CA ILE A 71 7.26 -6.12 0.99
C ILE A 71 8.35 -6.98 0.34
N GLY A 72 7.93 -7.82 -0.60
CA GLY A 72 8.76 -8.79 -1.31
C GLY A 72 9.64 -8.16 -2.40
N PRO A 73 10.58 -8.93 -2.98
CA PRO A 73 11.44 -8.44 -4.05
C PRO A 73 10.63 -8.06 -5.30
N PHE A 74 11.13 -7.06 -6.03
CA PHE A 74 10.55 -6.59 -7.29
C PHE A 74 9.15 -5.97 -7.19
N SER A 75 8.57 -5.85 -5.99
CA SER A 75 7.35 -5.06 -5.81
C SER A 75 7.62 -3.59 -6.12
N SER A 76 6.71 -2.93 -6.82
CA SER A 76 6.80 -1.51 -7.18
C SER A 76 5.60 -0.76 -6.61
N ILE A 77 5.83 0.02 -5.57
CA ILE A 77 4.81 0.83 -4.89
C ILE A 77 5.11 2.29 -5.17
N ARG A 78 4.30 2.95 -6.00
CA ARG A 78 4.64 4.25 -6.53
C ARG A 78 3.49 5.24 -6.43
N GLY A 79 3.58 6.13 -5.44
CA GLY A 79 2.66 7.25 -5.19
C GLY A 79 3.17 8.55 -5.80
N ASP A 80 3.37 8.59 -7.12
CA ASP A 80 3.86 9.76 -7.85
C ASP A 80 2.78 10.46 -8.69
N THR A 81 1.84 9.69 -9.26
CA THR A 81 0.67 10.15 -10.01
C THR A 81 -0.59 9.98 -9.18
N GLY A 82 -0.88 8.74 -8.77
CA GLY A 82 -1.88 8.44 -7.75
C GLY A 82 -1.30 8.71 -6.37
N LEU A 83 -1.60 9.88 -5.82
CA LEU A 83 -1.14 10.29 -4.50
C LEU A 83 -1.95 9.60 -3.40
N LYS A 84 -1.34 9.50 -2.21
CA LYS A 84 -1.90 8.84 -1.02
C LYS A 84 -2.22 7.36 -1.26
N ILE A 85 -1.18 6.55 -1.40
CA ILE A 85 -1.26 5.08 -1.28
C ILE A 85 -1.13 4.72 0.21
N TYR A 86 -2.11 4.04 0.77
CA TYR A 86 -2.10 3.59 2.17
C TYR A 86 -2.12 2.07 2.26
N ILE A 87 -1.23 1.51 3.07
CA ILE A 87 -1.13 0.08 3.37
C ILE A 87 -1.24 -0.12 4.88
N GLY A 88 -2.32 -0.77 5.32
CA GLY A 88 -2.59 -1.04 6.73
C GLY A 88 -1.65 -2.06 7.37
N HIS A 89 -1.95 -2.40 8.62
CA HIS A 89 -1.13 -3.29 9.45
C HIS A 89 -1.23 -4.76 9.03
N ASP A 90 -0.16 -5.51 9.30
CA ASP A 90 -0.09 -6.96 9.13
C ASP A 90 -0.41 -7.42 7.68
N CYS A 91 -0.17 -6.54 6.72
CA CYS A 91 -0.32 -6.80 5.29
C CYS A 91 0.94 -7.44 4.69
N ASN A 92 0.79 -8.04 3.51
CA ASN A 92 1.93 -8.48 2.72
C ASN A 92 1.74 -8.08 1.25
N ILE A 93 2.79 -7.50 0.69
CA ILE A 93 2.91 -7.04 -0.69
C ILE A 93 3.98 -7.91 -1.33
N GLN A 94 3.57 -9.02 -1.94
CA GLN A 94 4.50 -10.06 -2.35
C GLN A 94 5.22 -9.72 -3.67
N ASP A 95 6.03 -10.66 -4.13
CA ASP A 95 6.99 -10.51 -5.21
C ASP A 95 6.35 -9.96 -6.49
N GLY A 96 6.93 -8.89 -7.04
CA GLY A 96 6.47 -8.31 -8.30
C GLY A 96 5.09 -7.63 -8.25
N VAL A 97 4.49 -7.44 -7.07
CA VAL A 97 3.23 -6.69 -6.95
C VAL A 97 3.43 -5.23 -7.33
N VAL A 98 2.49 -4.67 -8.10
CA VAL A 98 2.50 -3.27 -8.52
C VAL A 98 1.34 -2.51 -7.88
N LEU A 99 1.65 -1.41 -7.20
CA LEU A 99 0.69 -0.42 -6.71
C LEU A 99 0.98 0.92 -7.42
N HIS A 100 0.04 1.37 -8.25
CA HIS A 100 0.11 2.65 -8.96
C HIS A 100 -1.29 3.21 -9.16
N GLY A 101 -1.46 4.46 -9.58
CA GLY A 101 -2.80 5.03 -9.70
C GLY A 101 -2.91 6.15 -10.72
N LEU A 102 -4.14 6.40 -11.15
CA LEU A 102 -4.50 7.58 -11.91
C LEU A 102 -4.26 8.86 -11.11
N LYS A 103 -4.06 9.98 -11.81
CA LYS A 103 -3.88 11.30 -11.19
C LYS A 103 -5.12 11.63 -10.37
N ASN A 104 -5.05 11.65 -9.04
CA ASN A 104 -6.22 11.83 -8.18
C ASN A 104 -6.25 13.18 -7.47
N TYR A 105 -5.35 14.11 -7.82
CA TYR A 105 -5.29 15.46 -7.29
C TYR A 105 -5.19 16.49 -8.42
N GLU A 106 -5.81 17.64 -8.19
CA GLU A 106 -5.72 18.83 -9.03
C GLU A 106 -5.89 20.07 -8.15
N TYR A 107 -4.99 21.06 -8.30
CA TYR A 107 -4.98 22.26 -7.45
C TYR A 107 -5.06 21.96 -5.94
N ASN A 108 -4.26 21.00 -5.47
CA ASN A 108 -4.23 20.54 -4.07
C ASN A 108 -5.58 20.01 -3.54
N SER A 109 -6.49 19.63 -4.44
CA SER A 109 -7.80 19.06 -4.12
C SER A 109 -7.95 17.69 -4.77
N PRO A 110 -8.61 16.71 -4.11
CA PRO A 110 -8.82 15.40 -4.72
C PRO A 110 -9.80 15.48 -5.89
N VAL A 111 -9.53 14.71 -6.95
CA VAL A 111 -10.46 14.40 -8.03
C VAL A 111 -11.30 13.21 -7.56
N THR A 112 -12.57 13.46 -7.27
CA THR A 112 -13.48 12.50 -6.63
C THR A 112 -13.59 11.20 -7.42
N GLU A 113 -13.72 11.29 -8.74
CA GLU A 113 -13.89 10.15 -9.66
C GLU A 113 -12.61 9.30 -9.80
N GLN A 114 -11.47 9.85 -9.37
CA GLN A 114 -10.16 9.18 -9.41
C GLN A 114 -9.63 8.89 -8.00
N SER A 115 -10.50 9.00 -6.98
CA SER A 115 -10.18 8.78 -5.58
C SER A 115 -11.16 7.80 -4.94
N VAL A 116 -10.67 7.02 -3.98
CA VAL A 116 -11.52 6.34 -3.00
C VAL A 116 -11.48 7.07 -1.67
N PHE A 117 -12.49 6.86 -0.83
CA PHE A 117 -12.59 7.54 0.46
C PHE A 117 -12.67 6.53 1.63
N LYS A 118 -11.91 6.82 2.69
CA LYS A 118 -12.00 6.16 3.98
C LYS A 118 -11.91 7.22 5.07
N ASP A 119 -12.86 7.20 6.00
CA ASP A 119 -12.89 8.10 7.17
C ASP A 119 -12.76 9.59 6.81
N ARG A 120 -13.37 9.99 5.68
CA ARG A 120 -13.34 11.34 5.08
C ARG A 120 -12.01 11.76 4.45
N GLU A 121 -11.01 10.89 4.43
CA GLU A 121 -9.77 11.09 3.70
C GLU A 121 -9.86 10.44 2.30
N SER A 122 -9.22 11.08 1.32
CA SER A 122 -9.11 10.57 -0.04
C SER A 122 -7.80 9.83 -0.25
N TYR A 123 -7.86 8.75 -1.03
CA TYR A 123 -6.71 7.92 -1.38
C TYR A 123 -6.76 7.57 -2.86
N SER A 124 -5.60 7.38 -3.49
CA SER A 124 -5.55 6.69 -4.78
C SER A 124 -5.73 5.18 -4.55
N ILE A 125 -5.04 4.64 -3.55
CA ILE A 125 -5.19 3.25 -3.11
C ILE A 125 -5.30 3.24 -1.60
N TYR A 126 -6.36 2.64 -1.07
CA TYR A 126 -6.50 2.32 0.35
C TYR A 126 -6.52 0.80 0.53
N ILE A 127 -5.53 0.27 1.25
CA ILE A 127 -5.48 -1.13 1.66
C ILE A 127 -5.61 -1.17 3.19
N GLY A 128 -6.64 -1.87 3.68
CA GLY A 128 -6.91 -2.09 5.09
C GLY A 128 -5.88 -2.99 5.78
N GLU A 129 -6.27 -3.59 6.90
CA GLU A 129 -5.42 -4.48 7.69
C GLU A 129 -5.54 -5.94 7.24
N LYS A 130 -4.45 -6.70 7.43
CA LYS A 130 -4.39 -8.14 7.16
C LYS A 130 -4.77 -8.46 5.71
N VAL A 131 -4.31 -7.65 4.77
CA VAL A 131 -4.50 -7.89 3.33
C VAL A 131 -3.27 -8.60 2.78
N SER A 132 -3.50 -9.65 1.99
CA SER A 132 -2.44 -10.33 1.25
C SER A 132 -2.54 -10.01 -0.23
N LEU A 133 -1.54 -9.35 -0.78
CA LEU A 133 -1.37 -9.15 -2.21
C LEU A 133 -0.34 -10.17 -2.71
N ALA A 134 -0.83 -11.26 -3.30
CA ALA A 134 0.00 -12.38 -3.72
C ALA A 134 0.84 -12.04 -4.98
N PRO A 135 1.86 -12.85 -5.32
CA PRO A 135 2.85 -12.47 -6.30
C PRO A 135 2.25 -12.06 -7.64
N GLN A 136 2.83 -11.01 -8.22
CA GLN A 136 2.50 -10.48 -9.54
C GLN A 136 1.06 -9.94 -9.69
N CYS A 137 0.29 -9.77 -8.61
CA CYS A 137 -0.96 -9.04 -8.72
C CYS A 137 -0.72 -7.54 -8.91
N GLN A 138 -1.67 -6.83 -9.51
CA GLN A 138 -1.62 -5.39 -9.70
C GLN A 138 -2.85 -4.73 -9.10
N ILE A 139 -2.62 -3.68 -8.29
CA ILE A 139 -3.67 -2.81 -7.78
C ILE A 139 -3.46 -1.43 -8.40
N HIS A 140 -4.42 -0.98 -9.18
CA HIS A 140 -4.36 0.30 -9.86
C HIS A 140 -5.46 1.24 -9.35
N GLY A 141 -5.08 2.36 -8.74
CA GLY A 141 -6.05 3.34 -8.20
C GLY A 141 -6.97 3.95 -9.27
N PRO A 142 -8.22 4.31 -8.93
CA PRO A 142 -8.81 4.35 -7.58
C PRO A 142 -9.21 2.97 -7.04
N VAL A 143 -8.63 2.52 -5.93
CA VAL A 143 -8.99 1.22 -5.32
C VAL A 143 -9.07 1.30 -3.81
N ARG A 144 -10.13 0.71 -3.24
CA ARG A 144 -10.24 0.44 -1.81
C ARG A 144 -10.32 -1.06 -1.57
N ILE A 145 -9.49 -1.56 -0.67
CA ILE A 145 -9.51 -2.94 -0.20
C ILE A 145 -9.66 -2.89 1.32
N ASP A 146 -10.75 -3.44 1.84
CA ASP A 146 -11.01 -3.52 3.27
C ASP A 146 -10.26 -4.70 3.91
N ASN A 147 -10.48 -4.90 5.21
CA ASN A 147 -9.69 -5.81 6.02
C ASN A 147 -9.85 -7.29 5.63
N ASN A 148 -8.81 -8.08 5.90
CA ASN A 148 -8.82 -9.54 5.74
C ASN A 148 -9.12 -10.01 4.30
N VAL A 149 -8.69 -9.25 3.29
CA VAL A 149 -8.83 -9.63 1.87
C VAL A 149 -7.60 -10.38 1.37
N PHE A 150 -7.80 -11.40 0.54
CA PHE A 150 -6.74 -12.03 -0.24
C PHE A 150 -6.90 -11.66 -1.71
N VAL A 151 -5.85 -11.10 -2.31
CA VAL A 151 -5.75 -10.88 -3.76
C VAL A 151 -4.75 -11.88 -4.33
N GLY A 152 -5.26 -12.75 -5.18
CA GLY A 152 -4.53 -13.88 -5.74
C GLY A 152 -3.45 -13.50 -6.73
N MET A 153 -2.60 -14.48 -7.01
CA MET A 153 -1.46 -14.32 -7.90
C MET A 153 -1.92 -13.86 -9.28
N GLN A 154 -1.19 -12.92 -9.88
CA GLN A 154 -1.46 -12.41 -11.23
C GLN A 154 -2.87 -11.80 -11.41
N SER A 155 -3.58 -11.47 -10.34
CA SER A 155 -4.87 -10.77 -10.42
C SER A 155 -4.69 -9.28 -10.73
N LEU A 156 -5.70 -8.67 -11.33
CA LEU A 156 -5.78 -7.22 -11.55
C LEU A 156 -6.99 -6.64 -10.80
N VAL A 157 -6.77 -5.58 -10.04
CA VAL A 157 -7.84 -4.80 -9.40
C VAL A 157 -7.68 -3.33 -9.81
N PHE A 158 -8.69 -2.76 -10.46
CA PHE A 158 -8.67 -1.38 -10.96
C PHE A 158 -10.05 -0.74 -10.81
N ASP A 159 -10.11 0.53 -10.37
CA ASP A 159 -11.39 1.25 -10.22
C ASP A 159 -12.43 0.46 -9.40
N ALA A 160 -12.03 -0.05 -8.23
CA ALA A 160 -12.79 -1.07 -7.52
C ALA A 160 -12.80 -0.90 -6.00
N TYR A 161 -13.86 -1.40 -5.37
CA TYR A 161 -13.96 -1.52 -3.93
C TYR A 161 -14.14 -2.98 -3.52
N ILE A 162 -13.14 -3.55 -2.87
CA ILE A 162 -13.14 -4.93 -2.39
C ILE A 162 -13.45 -4.91 -0.90
N GLN A 163 -14.62 -5.41 -0.51
CA GLN A 163 -15.04 -5.41 0.88
C GLN A 163 -14.39 -6.56 1.66
N GLU A 164 -14.44 -6.43 2.97
CA GLU A 164 -13.77 -7.31 3.94
C GLU A 164 -14.04 -8.80 3.77
N ASN A 165 -13.05 -9.61 4.13
CA ASN A 165 -13.11 -11.08 4.10
C ASN A 165 -13.39 -11.66 2.69
N THR A 166 -12.97 -10.95 1.63
CA THR A 166 -13.14 -11.37 0.23
C THR A 166 -11.89 -12.09 -0.27
N VAL A 167 -12.07 -13.03 -1.21
CA VAL A 167 -10.99 -13.73 -1.90
C VAL A 167 -11.07 -13.46 -3.40
N ILE A 168 -10.04 -12.86 -3.97
CA ILE A 168 -9.84 -12.77 -5.41
C ILE A 168 -8.89 -13.91 -5.78
N GLU A 169 -9.37 -14.94 -6.48
CA GLU A 169 -8.52 -16.08 -6.83
C GLU A 169 -7.51 -15.73 -7.94
N PRO A 170 -6.47 -16.57 -8.13
CA PRO A 170 -5.40 -16.29 -9.09
C PRO A 170 -5.90 -15.96 -10.51
N GLY A 171 -5.30 -14.94 -11.12
CA GLY A 171 -5.60 -14.48 -12.47
C GLY A 171 -6.96 -13.79 -12.64
N ALA A 172 -7.77 -13.69 -11.59
CA ALA A 172 -9.04 -12.96 -11.67
C ALA A 172 -8.82 -11.45 -11.85
N THR A 173 -9.73 -10.80 -12.56
CA THR A 173 -9.71 -9.36 -12.85
C THR A 173 -10.98 -8.71 -12.32
N VAL A 174 -10.83 -7.62 -11.57
CA VAL A 174 -11.94 -6.85 -10.99
C VAL A 174 -11.80 -5.39 -11.42
N ILE A 175 -12.78 -4.88 -12.18
CA ILE A 175 -12.71 -3.55 -12.76
C ILE A 175 -14.04 -2.81 -12.59
N GLY A 176 -14.03 -1.58 -12.07
CA GLY A 176 -15.21 -0.70 -12.08
C GLY A 176 -16.37 -1.17 -11.20
N VAL A 177 -16.10 -1.98 -10.17
CA VAL A 177 -17.15 -2.64 -9.36
C VAL A 177 -16.81 -2.66 -7.87
N THR A 178 -17.86 -2.80 -7.06
CA THR A 178 -17.74 -3.17 -5.65
C THR A 178 -17.97 -4.68 -5.49
N ILE A 179 -17.01 -5.38 -4.88
CA ILE A 179 -17.18 -6.78 -4.49
C ILE A 179 -17.72 -6.83 -3.05
N PRO A 180 -18.93 -7.38 -2.81
CA PRO A 180 -19.51 -7.49 -1.47
C PRO A 180 -18.64 -8.31 -0.51
N PRO A 181 -18.79 -8.15 0.82
CA PRO A 181 -17.96 -8.86 1.78
C PRO A 181 -18.23 -10.36 1.72
N LYS A 182 -17.23 -11.16 2.13
CA LYS A 182 -17.33 -12.63 2.20
C LYS A 182 -17.70 -13.28 0.85
N ARG A 183 -17.26 -12.68 -0.26
CA ARG A 183 -17.42 -13.25 -1.60
C ARG A 183 -16.08 -13.74 -2.12
N PHE A 184 -16.14 -14.59 -3.15
CA PHE A 184 -14.95 -14.88 -3.93
C PHE A 184 -15.16 -14.71 -5.43
N VAL A 185 -14.11 -14.27 -6.10
CA VAL A 185 -14.03 -14.25 -7.56
C VAL A 185 -13.18 -15.43 -7.98
N SER A 186 -13.77 -16.36 -8.74
CA SER A 186 -13.08 -17.58 -9.19
C SER A 186 -11.90 -17.26 -10.10
N ALA A 187 -10.91 -18.16 -10.10
CA ALA A 187 -9.67 -18.00 -10.84
C ALA A 187 -9.89 -17.63 -12.32
N GLY A 188 -9.13 -16.67 -12.83
CA GLY A 188 -9.20 -16.20 -14.21
C GLY A 188 -10.47 -15.43 -14.61
N ARG A 189 -11.46 -15.29 -13.71
CA ARG A 189 -12.71 -14.62 -14.04
C ARG A 189 -12.54 -13.10 -14.10
N VAL A 190 -13.20 -12.47 -15.07
CA VAL A 190 -13.29 -11.00 -15.17
C VAL A 190 -14.65 -10.55 -14.63
N ILE A 191 -14.64 -9.64 -13.65
CA ILE A 191 -15.84 -9.00 -13.11
C ILE A 191 -15.73 -7.50 -13.40
N SER A 192 -16.56 -7.02 -14.34
CA SER A 192 -16.55 -5.64 -14.80
C SER A 192 -17.94 -4.99 -14.85
N ASN A 193 -18.93 -5.61 -14.21
CA ASN A 193 -20.27 -5.07 -14.05
C ASN A 193 -20.81 -5.41 -12.65
N GLN A 194 -21.58 -4.49 -12.08
CA GLN A 194 -22.01 -4.59 -10.69
C GLN A 194 -23.03 -5.71 -10.45
N GLU A 195 -23.82 -6.08 -11.46
CA GLU A 195 -24.79 -7.17 -11.34
C GLU A 195 -24.08 -8.52 -11.13
N ASP A 196 -23.01 -8.79 -11.87
CA ASP A 196 -22.19 -9.99 -11.69
C ASP A 196 -21.46 -9.97 -10.35
N ALA A 197 -20.93 -8.83 -9.93
CA ALA A 197 -20.30 -8.67 -8.61
C ALA A 197 -21.29 -9.00 -7.47
N ASN A 198 -22.54 -8.55 -7.58
CA ASN A 198 -23.59 -8.81 -6.59
C ASN A 198 -23.98 -10.30 -6.51
N ARG A 199 -23.83 -11.04 -7.61
CA ARG A 199 -24.14 -12.48 -7.72
C ARG A 199 -22.97 -13.41 -7.40
N LEU A 200 -21.82 -12.88 -7.01
CA LEU A 200 -20.67 -13.71 -6.63
C LEU A 200 -21.02 -14.67 -5.48
N PRO A 201 -20.48 -15.90 -5.51
CA PRO A 201 -20.72 -16.89 -4.46
C PRO A 201 -20.15 -16.43 -3.12
N GLU A 202 -20.80 -16.85 -2.04
CA GLU A 202 -20.35 -16.60 -0.67
C GLU A 202 -19.25 -17.58 -0.26
N ILE A 203 -18.34 -17.10 0.58
CA ILE A 203 -17.32 -17.92 1.24
C ILE A 203 -17.97 -18.64 2.42
N SER A 204 -17.97 -19.97 2.36
CA SER A 204 -18.37 -20.87 3.45
C SER A 204 -17.16 -21.68 3.96
N ASP A 205 -17.32 -22.40 5.06
CA ASP A 205 -16.26 -23.28 5.60
C ASP A 205 -15.85 -24.41 4.63
N SER A 206 -16.70 -24.74 3.66
CA SER A 206 -16.38 -25.72 2.61
C SER A 206 -15.59 -25.11 1.45
N TYR A 207 -15.48 -23.78 1.37
CA TYR A 207 -14.69 -23.13 0.32
C TYR A 207 -13.20 -23.38 0.55
N PRO A 208 -12.44 -23.88 -0.45
CA PRO A 208 -11.05 -24.28 -0.26
C PRO A 208 -10.11 -23.20 0.28
N TYR A 209 -10.43 -21.92 0.06
CA TYR A 209 -9.60 -20.78 0.47
C TYR A 209 -10.20 -19.95 1.61
N HIS A 210 -11.20 -20.47 2.34
CA HIS A 210 -11.92 -19.73 3.39
C HIS A 210 -11.02 -19.18 4.50
N ASP A 211 -9.91 -19.86 4.83
CA ASP A 211 -8.95 -19.47 5.85
C ASP A 211 -7.56 -19.10 5.30
N LEU A 212 -7.44 -19.01 3.97
CA LEU A 212 -6.15 -18.82 3.28
C LEU A 212 -5.44 -17.54 3.74
N ASN A 213 -6.17 -16.43 3.82
CA ASN A 213 -5.58 -15.14 4.15
C ASN A 213 -5.00 -15.09 5.57
N SER A 214 -5.66 -15.74 6.54
CA SER A 214 -5.17 -15.86 7.91
C SER A 214 -3.84 -16.61 7.97
N LYS A 215 -3.70 -17.67 7.17
CA LYS A 215 -2.42 -18.41 7.04
C LYS A 215 -1.35 -17.54 6.39
N MET A 216 -1.69 -16.83 5.31
CA MET A 216 -0.75 -15.96 4.57
C MET A 216 -0.22 -14.81 5.43
N THR A 217 -1.10 -14.13 6.16
CA THR A 217 -0.69 -13.03 7.06
C THR A 217 0.19 -13.52 8.21
N ALA A 218 -0.11 -14.68 8.80
CA ALA A 218 0.74 -15.28 9.82
C ALA A 218 2.15 -15.60 9.31
N VAL A 219 2.27 -16.26 8.16
CA VAL A 219 3.56 -16.61 7.54
C VAL A 219 4.34 -15.34 7.18
N ASN A 220 3.71 -14.34 6.56
CA ASN A 220 4.41 -13.13 6.15
C ASN A 220 4.83 -12.25 7.33
N LEU A 221 4.11 -12.30 8.46
CA LEU A 221 4.55 -11.69 9.71
C LEU A 221 5.86 -12.31 10.22
N GLU A 222 5.97 -13.65 10.15
CA GLU A 222 7.21 -14.35 10.50
C GLU A 222 8.34 -13.98 9.55
N LEU A 223 8.09 -13.91 8.24
CA LEU A 223 9.06 -13.48 7.24
C LEU A 223 9.54 -12.04 7.49
N ALA A 224 8.63 -11.09 7.69
CA ALA A 224 8.99 -9.69 7.98
C ALA A 224 9.92 -9.59 9.20
N LYS A 225 9.59 -10.29 10.30
CA LYS A 225 10.42 -10.33 11.51
C LYS A 225 11.77 -11.00 11.25
N GLY A 226 11.78 -12.13 10.55
CA GLY A 226 12.97 -12.90 10.22
C GLY A 226 13.95 -12.11 9.36
N TYR A 227 13.49 -11.61 8.22
CA TYR A 227 14.32 -10.81 7.32
C TYR A 227 14.85 -9.54 7.98
N LYS A 228 14.02 -8.83 8.75
CA LYS A 228 14.47 -7.63 9.45
C LYS A 228 15.55 -7.92 10.49
N LYS A 229 15.46 -9.07 11.19
CA LYS A 229 16.50 -9.52 12.12
C LYS A 229 17.81 -9.81 11.40
N GLU A 230 17.76 -10.47 10.25
CA GLU A 230 18.95 -10.88 9.49
C GLU A 230 19.54 -9.75 8.63
N ALA A 231 18.74 -8.79 8.15
CA ALA A 231 19.21 -7.62 7.40
C ALA A 231 20.28 -6.83 8.17
N ARG A 232 20.17 -6.77 9.51
CA ARG A 232 21.19 -6.17 10.39
C ARG A 232 22.54 -6.88 10.33
N LYS A 233 22.57 -8.17 9.97
CA LYS A 233 23.80 -8.97 9.85
C LYS A 233 24.40 -8.90 8.45
N TRP A 234 23.57 -8.76 7.42
CA TRP A 234 24.00 -8.86 6.03
C TRP A 234 24.72 -7.63 5.48
N LYS A 235 24.79 -6.52 6.23
CA LYS A 235 25.42 -5.26 5.79
C LYS A 235 25.06 -4.90 4.33
N LEU A 236 23.78 -5.08 4.00
CA LEU A 236 23.18 -4.50 2.80
C LEU A 236 22.81 -3.06 3.11
#